data_AF-A0A1E5V2S2-F1
#
_entry.id   AF-A0A1E5V2S2-F1
#
_cell.length_a   1.000
_cell.length_b   1.000
_cell.length_c   1.000
_cell.angle_alpha   90.00
_cell.angle_beta   90.00
_cell.angle_gamma   90.00
#
_symmetry.space_group_name_H-M   'P 1'
#
loop_
_entity.id
_entity.type
_entity.pdbx_description
1 polymer ?
#
loop_
_entity_poly.entity_id
_entity_poly.type
_entity_poly.pdbx_seq_one_letter_code
_entity_poly.pdbx_strand_id
1 'polypeptide(L)'
;MDPDSELEFDMPGMLRAYNTGHADRFDGTETVPPSSDGGPANGVASKDVVLDPAAGISARLYLPAGVEPSRRLPVVLFIHGGAFMVHTAASPLYYIYAGSLTAAVPALVVSADYRLALENRLPATYDDAFTALKAAGTAPRPRPSPGSLHTGWTEEGEGQPPNSSGSHIKYCI
;
A
#
# COMPACT_ATOMS: atom_id res chain seq x y z
N MET A 1 -9.91 25.65 -14.02
CA MET A 1 -10.02 25.12 -15.39
C MET A 1 -9.27 26.05 -16.29
N ASP A 2 -8.21 25.54 -16.92
CA ASP A 2 -7.52 26.24 -18.00
C ASP A 2 -8.51 26.39 -19.16
N PRO A 3 -8.79 27.61 -19.66
CA PRO A 3 -9.75 27.80 -20.74
C PRO A 3 -9.39 27.06 -22.03
N ASP A 4 -8.14 26.64 -22.21
CA ASP A 4 -7.66 25.95 -23.41
C ASP A 4 -7.63 24.40 -23.27
N SER A 5 -8.01 23.86 -22.10
CA SER A 5 -8.04 22.42 -21.89
C SER A 5 -9.24 21.78 -22.57
N GLU A 6 -9.00 20.94 -23.58
CA GLU A 6 -10.04 20.16 -24.25
C GLU A 6 -10.11 18.74 -23.68
N LEU A 7 -11.33 18.22 -23.58
CA LEU A 7 -11.59 16.84 -23.15
C LEU A 7 -11.09 15.88 -24.23
N GLU A 8 -10.06 15.10 -23.91
CA GLU A 8 -9.50 14.07 -24.80
C GLU A 8 -10.24 12.74 -24.63
N PHE A 9 -10.63 12.42 -23.39
CA PHE A 9 -11.21 11.13 -23.04
C PHE A 9 -12.20 11.26 -21.87
N ASP A 10 -13.35 10.59 -21.97
CA ASP A 10 -14.37 10.57 -20.93
C ASP A 10 -14.83 9.13 -20.67
N MET A 11 -14.76 8.73 -19.41
CA MET A 11 -15.47 7.56 -18.90
C MET A 11 -16.52 8.06 -17.89
N PRO A 12 -17.80 8.16 -18.31
CA PRO A 12 -18.85 8.72 -17.48
C PRO A 12 -18.94 8.04 -16.12
N GLY A 13 -18.87 8.86 -15.06
CA GLY A 13 -18.91 8.41 -13.66
C GLY A 13 -17.56 7.97 -13.07
N MET A 14 -16.53 7.82 -13.89
CA MET A 14 -15.22 7.33 -13.45
C MET A 14 -14.14 8.42 -13.52
N LEU A 15 -13.88 8.98 -14.70
CA LEU A 15 -12.89 10.04 -14.89
C LEU A 15 -13.07 10.79 -16.21
N ARG A 16 -12.45 11.97 -16.29
CA ARG A 16 -12.23 12.76 -17.51
C ARG A 16 -10.76 13.07 -17.66
N ALA A 17 -10.21 12.86 -18.86
CA ALA A 17 -8.84 13.22 -19.19
C ALA A 17 -8.79 14.35 -20.23
N TYR A 18 -7.86 15.26 -20.05
CA TYR A 18 -7.70 16.45 -20.88
C TYR A 18 -6.42 16.35 -21.71
N ASN A 19 -6.41 17.01 -22.87
CA ASN A 19 -5.24 17.07 -23.77
C ASN A 19 -3.97 17.64 -23.12
N THR A 20 -4.11 18.35 -21.99
CA THR A 20 -3.01 18.86 -21.15
C THR A 20 -2.33 17.77 -20.32
N GLY A 21 -2.85 16.55 -20.31
CA GLY A 21 -2.37 15.42 -19.51
C GLY A 21 -2.99 15.33 -18.11
N HIS A 22 -3.83 16.30 -17.72
CA HIS A 22 -4.57 16.27 -16.46
C HIS A 22 -5.75 15.28 -16.53
N ALA A 23 -6.11 14.65 -15.40
CA ALA A 23 -7.33 13.87 -15.27
C ALA A 23 -8.13 14.19 -14.00
N ASP A 24 -9.42 14.51 -14.17
CA ASP A 24 -10.38 14.56 -13.08
C ASP A 24 -10.90 13.15 -12.79
N ARG A 25 -10.80 12.69 -11.55
CA ARG A 25 -11.30 11.38 -11.11
C ARG A 25 -12.54 11.57 -10.24
N PHE A 26 -13.59 10.82 -10.55
CA PHE A 26 -14.86 10.85 -9.82
C PHE A 26 -15.11 9.56 -9.05
N ASP A 27 -14.52 8.45 -9.50
CA ASP A 27 -14.53 7.17 -8.80
C ASP A 27 -13.21 6.94 -8.05
N GLY A 28 -13.30 6.21 -6.94
CA GLY A 28 -12.13 5.78 -6.17
C GLY A 28 -11.34 6.88 -5.46
N THR A 29 -11.92 8.07 -5.27
CA THR A 29 -11.28 9.20 -4.59
C THR A 29 -11.39 9.15 -3.07
N GLU A 30 -12.35 8.39 -2.55
CA GLU A 30 -12.49 8.16 -1.11
C GLU A 30 -11.34 7.32 -0.56
N THR A 31 -10.92 7.61 0.66
CA THR A 31 -9.85 6.87 1.35
C THR A 31 -10.23 6.56 2.79
N VAL A 32 -9.70 5.46 3.31
CA VAL A 32 -9.82 5.05 4.71
C VAL A 32 -8.43 5.15 5.35
N PRO A 33 -8.28 5.66 6.59
CA PRO A 33 -7.00 5.64 7.28
C PRO A 33 -6.58 4.20 7.65
N PRO A 34 -5.28 3.94 7.85
CA PRO A 34 -4.86 2.66 8.41
C PRO A 34 -5.34 2.52 9.86
N SER A 35 -5.53 1.29 10.35
CA SER A 35 -6.02 1.01 11.71
C SER A 35 -5.14 -0.02 12.41
N SER A 36 -4.72 0.27 13.65
CA SER A 36 -3.87 -0.62 14.46
C SER A 36 -4.67 -1.69 15.23
N ASP A 37 -5.95 -1.43 15.49
CA ASP A 37 -6.87 -2.29 16.22
C ASP A 37 -7.72 -3.20 15.33
N GLY A 38 -7.52 -3.10 14.01
CA GLY A 38 -8.17 -3.95 13.01
C GLY A 38 -9.50 -3.44 12.48
N GLY A 39 -10.07 -2.39 13.09
CA GLY A 39 -11.10 -1.50 12.54
C GLY A 39 -12.17 -2.14 11.62
N PRO A 40 -12.61 -1.45 10.56
CA PRO A 40 -13.53 -2.01 9.57
C PRO A 40 -12.90 -3.07 8.63
N ALA A 41 -11.62 -3.41 8.79
CA ALA A 41 -10.91 -4.41 8.00
C ALA A 41 -11.06 -5.83 8.57
N ASN A 42 -12.24 -6.17 9.13
CA ASN A 42 -12.49 -7.48 9.75
C ASN A 42 -11.51 -7.84 10.88
N GLY A 43 -11.07 -6.87 11.67
CA GLY A 43 -10.14 -7.12 12.77
C GLY A 43 -8.67 -7.30 12.35
N VAL A 44 -8.34 -6.95 11.10
CA VAL A 44 -6.98 -7.03 10.55
C VAL A 44 -6.30 -5.67 10.67
N ALA A 45 -5.18 -5.62 11.39
CA ALA A 45 -4.41 -4.39 11.55
C ALA A 45 -3.77 -3.98 10.22
N SER A 46 -3.74 -2.69 9.92
CA SER A 46 -3.13 -2.15 8.71
C SER A 46 -2.18 -0.98 9.00
N LYS A 47 -1.17 -0.80 8.14
CA LYS A 47 -0.20 0.30 8.23
C LYS A 47 0.29 0.73 6.85
N ASP A 48 0.43 2.04 6.64
CA ASP A 48 1.01 2.59 5.43
C ASP A 48 2.53 2.65 5.54
N VAL A 49 3.23 2.25 4.47
CA VAL A 49 4.69 2.22 4.39
C VAL A 49 5.16 2.73 3.03
N VAL A 50 6.34 3.34 3.00
CA VAL A 50 7.00 3.69 1.74
C VAL A 50 7.89 2.52 1.32
N LEU A 51 7.66 1.99 0.12
CA LEU A 51 8.44 0.89 -0.44
C LEU A 51 9.66 1.40 -1.20
N ASP A 52 9.50 2.47 -1.97
CA ASP A 52 10.57 3.14 -2.71
C ASP A 52 10.33 4.65 -2.70
N PRO A 53 11.03 5.42 -1.86
CA PRO A 53 10.89 6.88 -1.81
C PRO A 53 11.30 7.57 -3.10
N ALA A 54 12.27 7.03 -3.86
CA ALA A 54 12.77 7.64 -5.08
C ALA A 54 11.78 7.48 -6.24
N ALA A 55 11.07 6.34 -6.28
CA ALA A 55 10.00 6.08 -7.24
C ALA A 55 8.62 6.57 -6.76
N GLY A 56 8.50 7.03 -5.51
CA GLY A 56 7.24 7.48 -4.92
C GLY A 56 6.26 6.34 -4.65
N ILE A 57 6.76 5.11 -4.47
CA ILE A 57 5.92 3.92 -4.32
C ILE A 57 5.69 3.63 -2.85
N SER A 58 4.42 3.52 -2.48
CA SER A 58 3.99 3.17 -1.13
C SER A 58 3.12 1.93 -1.15
N ALA A 59 2.79 1.42 0.02
CA ALA A 59 1.84 0.34 0.17
C ALA A 59 1.13 0.43 1.51
N ARG A 60 -0.08 -0.12 1.55
CA ARG A 60 -0.75 -0.48 2.79
C ARG A 60 -0.54 -1.94 3.10
N LEU A 61 0.01 -2.21 4.27
CA LEU A 61 0.20 -3.54 4.79
C LEU A 61 -1.01 -3.96 5.62
N TYR A 62 -1.34 -5.25 5.59
CA TYR A 62 -2.37 -5.86 6.41
C TYR A 62 -1.80 -7.09 7.12
N LEU A 63 -1.90 -7.09 8.45
CA LEU A 63 -1.35 -8.12 9.33
C LEU A 63 -2.50 -8.88 10.01
N PRO A 64 -2.58 -10.22 9.88
CA PRO A 64 -3.65 -10.98 10.52
C PRO A 64 -3.53 -10.90 12.05
N ALA A 65 -4.68 -10.92 12.72
CA ALA A 65 -4.73 -10.96 14.18
C ALA A 65 -4.21 -12.30 14.73
N GLY A 66 -3.66 -12.28 15.96
CA GLY A 66 -3.26 -13.49 16.68
C GLY A 66 -2.06 -14.24 16.07
N VAL A 67 -1.26 -13.57 15.24
CA VAL A 67 -0.02 -14.15 14.71
C VAL A 67 1.08 -14.04 15.76
N GLU A 68 1.67 -15.19 16.10
CA GLU A 68 2.87 -15.25 16.95
C GLU A 68 4.04 -14.49 16.30
N PRO A 69 4.79 -13.64 17.02
CA PRO A 69 5.88 -12.83 16.44
C PRO A 69 6.97 -13.63 15.71
N SER A 70 7.11 -14.92 16.03
CA SER A 70 8.10 -15.83 15.42
C SER A 70 7.55 -16.64 14.24
N ARG A 71 6.24 -16.58 13.99
CA ARG A 71 5.59 -17.35 12.93
C ARG A 71 5.84 -16.68 11.59
N ARG A 72 6.32 -17.48 10.64
CA ARG A 72 6.43 -17.02 9.25
C ARG A 72 5.08 -16.94 8.56
N LEU A 73 4.81 -15.80 7.94
CA LEU A 73 3.63 -15.61 7.11
C LEU A 73 3.99 -15.68 5.61
N PRO A 74 3.13 -16.30 4.78
CA PRO A 74 3.19 -16.05 3.35
C PRO A 74 2.94 -14.56 3.10
N VAL A 75 3.56 -14.03 2.04
CA VAL A 75 3.37 -12.64 1.60
C VAL A 75 2.54 -12.65 0.33
N VAL A 76 1.50 -11.83 0.29
CA VAL A 76 0.64 -11.63 -0.88
C VAL A 76 0.78 -10.19 -1.34
N LEU A 77 1.32 -9.98 -2.53
CA LEU A 77 1.26 -8.67 -3.20
C LEU A 77 -0.15 -8.51 -3.78
N PHE A 78 -0.83 -7.44 -3.40
CA PHE A 78 -2.12 -7.06 -3.92
C PHE A 78 -1.99 -5.78 -4.74
N ILE A 79 -2.47 -5.82 -5.98
CA ILE A 79 -2.56 -4.69 -6.89
C ILE A 79 -4.04 -4.36 -7.03
N HIS A 80 -4.43 -3.18 -6.57
CA HIS A 80 -5.84 -2.77 -6.64
C HIS A 80 -6.29 -2.62 -8.10
N GLY A 81 -7.59 -2.82 -8.34
CA GLY A 81 -8.21 -2.60 -9.66
C GLY A 81 -8.45 -1.12 -9.95
N GLY A 82 -9.37 -0.82 -10.87
CA GLY A 82 -9.58 0.55 -11.39
C GLY A 82 -8.90 0.81 -12.73
N ALA A 83 -8.60 -0.26 -13.49
CA ALA A 83 -7.96 -0.20 -14.81
C ALA A 83 -6.64 0.59 -14.85
N PHE A 84 -5.93 0.66 -13.73
CA PHE A 84 -4.75 1.52 -13.51
C PHE A 84 -5.03 3.02 -13.57
N MET A 85 -6.28 3.45 -13.65
CA MET A 85 -6.65 4.84 -13.86
C MET A 85 -7.29 5.48 -12.62
N VAL A 86 -7.88 4.69 -11.71
CA VAL A 86 -8.55 5.17 -10.49
C VAL A 86 -8.26 4.26 -9.29
N HIS A 87 -8.75 4.66 -8.13
CA HIS A 87 -8.51 4.06 -6.82
C HIS A 87 -7.08 4.19 -6.31
N THR A 88 -6.91 3.82 -5.04
CA THR A 88 -5.64 3.79 -4.32
C THR A 88 -5.63 2.57 -3.40
N ALA A 89 -4.47 2.23 -2.82
CA ALA A 89 -4.38 1.21 -1.78
C ALA A 89 -5.24 1.50 -0.54
N ALA A 90 -5.65 2.76 -0.34
CA ALA A 90 -6.49 3.22 0.77
C ALA A 90 -7.98 3.30 0.42
N SER A 91 -8.40 2.98 -0.81
CA SER A 91 -9.83 3.03 -1.19
C SER A 91 -10.68 2.09 -0.31
N PRO A 92 -11.88 2.50 0.16
CA PRO A 92 -12.72 1.69 1.03
C PRO A 92 -13.00 0.26 0.52
N LEU A 93 -13.25 0.13 -0.78
CA LEU A 93 -13.47 -1.16 -1.44
C LEU A 93 -12.28 -2.11 -1.25
N TYR A 94 -11.07 -1.62 -1.56
CA TYR A 94 -9.85 -2.42 -1.47
C TYR A 94 -9.36 -2.59 -0.03
N TYR A 95 -9.70 -1.65 0.85
CA TYR A 95 -9.46 -1.77 2.28
C TYR A 95 -10.20 -2.97 2.87
N ILE A 96 -11.50 -3.10 2.58
CA ILE A 96 -12.32 -4.24 3.02
C ILE A 96 -11.85 -5.54 2.36
N TYR A 97 -11.54 -5.51 1.06
CA TYR A 97 -11.08 -6.68 0.33
C TYR A 97 -9.76 -7.22 0.87
N ALA A 98 -8.74 -6.37 1.03
CA ALA A 98 -7.43 -6.76 1.52
C ALA A 98 -7.49 -7.26 2.98
N GLY A 99 -8.32 -6.63 3.82
CA GLY A 99 -8.60 -7.13 5.17
C GLY A 99 -9.25 -8.52 5.15
N SER A 100 -10.29 -8.72 4.32
CA SER A 100 -10.94 -10.03 4.14
C SER A 100 -9.97 -11.11 3.64
N LEU A 101 -9.13 -10.76 2.67
CA LEU A 101 -8.11 -11.67 2.12
C LEU A 101 -7.10 -12.08 3.19
N THR A 102 -6.64 -11.13 3.99
CA THR A 102 -5.70 -11.36 5.10
C THR A 102 -6.29 -12.25 6.20
N ALA A 103 -7.57 -12.07 6.50
CA ALA A 103 -8.27 -12.90 7.48
C ALA A 103 -8.52 -14.32 6.97
N ALA A 104 -8.89 -14.47 5.70
CA ALA A 104 -9.19 -15.77 5.08
C ALA A 104 -7.93 -16.60 4.79
N VAL A 105 -6.85 -15.93 4.39
CA VAL A 105 -5.54 -16.52 4.15
C VAL A 105 -4.56 -15.82 5.08
N PRO A 106 -4.21 -16.39 6.25
CA PRO A 106 -3.33 -15.78 7.25
C PRO A 106 -1.94 -15.47 6.67
N ALA A 107 -1.84 -14.33 6.01
CA ALA A 107 -0.75 -13.87 5.17
C ALA A 107 -0.54 -12.38 5.42
N LEU A 108 0.69 -11.90 5.27
CA LEU A 108 0.92 -10.47 5.17
C LEU A 108 0.48 -10.02 3.77
N VAL A 109 -0.58 -9.22 3.68
CA VAL A 109 -0.98 -8.60 2.40
C VAL A 109 -0.29 -7.26 2.26
N VAL A 110 0.41 -7.07 1.14
CA VAL A 110 1.07 -5.83 0.72
C VAL A 110 0.23 -5.23 -0.39
N SER A 111 -0.66 -4.29 -0.07
CA SER A 111 -1.49 -3.57 -1.05
C SER A 111 -0.69 -2.40 -1.63
N ALA A 112 -0.19 -2.54 -2.85
CA ALA A 112 0.67 -1.52 -3.46
C ALA A 112 -0.14 -0.30 -3.91
N ASP A 113 0.39 0.88 -3.61
CA ASP A 113 -0.12 2.16 -4.09
C ASP A 113 0.80 2.64 -5.22
N TYR A 114 0.36 2.40 -6.44
CA TYR A 114 1.14 2.61 -7.66
C TYR A 114 0.67 3.85 -8.41
N ARG A 115 1.49 4.38 -9.31
CA ARG A 115 1.10 5.56 -10.11
C ARG A 115 0.03 5.21 -11.12
N LEU A 116 -0.99 6.06 -11.18
CA LEU A 116 -2.11 5.90 -12.11
C LEU A 116 -1.72 6.36 -13.52
N ALA A 117 -2.26 5.64 -14.50
CA ALA A 117 -2.19 5.94 -15.91
C ALA A 117 -2.92 7.25 -16.25
N LEU A 118 -2.68 7.73 -17.47
CA LEU A 118 -2.95 9.09 -17.99
C LEU A 118 -1.81 10.07 -17.66
N GLU A 119 -1.63 10.42 -16.39
CA GLU A 119 -0.50 11.24 -15.94
C GLU A 119 0.81 10.44 -16.00
N ASN A 120 0.74 9.13 -15.73
CA ASN A 120 1.89 8.22 -15.78
C ASN A 120 1.60 7.11 -16.79
N ARG A 121 1.78 7.43 -18.09
CA ARG A 121 1.53 6.47 -19.17
C ARG A 121 2.31 5.16 -18.97
N LEU A 122 1.72 4.07 -19.45
CA LEU A 122 2.40 2.77 -19.47
C LEU A 122 3.77 2.90 -20.17
N PRO A 123 4.82 2.23 -19.67
CA PRO A 123 4.78 1.12 -18.71
C PRO A 123 4.90 1.50 -17.22
N ALA A 124 4.81 2.78 -16.84
CA ALA A 124 5.10 3.24 -15.47
C ALA A 124 4.38 2.43 -14.36
N THR A 125 3.09 2.14 -14.54
CA THR A 125 2.32 1.36 -13.57
C THR A 125 2.81 -0.09 -13.42
N TYR A 126 3.31 -0.71 -14.49
CA TYR A 126 3.92 -2.04 -14.42
C TYR A 126 5.25 -2.01 -13.69
N ASP A 127 6.06 -0.98 -13.94
CA ASP A 127 7.34 -0.79 -13.27
C ASP A 127 7.16 -0.58 -11.76
N ASP A 128 6.08 0.10 -11.37
CA ASP A 128 5.69 0.32 -9.98
C ASP A 128 5.26 -0.98 -9.30
N ALA A 129 4.39 -1.76 -9.95
CA ALA A 129 3.97 -3.08 -9.45
C ALA A 129 5.16 -4.03 -9.31
N PHE A 130 6.10 -4.01 -10.26
CA PHE A 130 7.32 -4.81 -10.19
C PHE A 130 8.26 -4.32 -9.08
N THR A 131 8.32 -3.01 -8.84
CA THR A 131 9.09 -2.43 -7.73
C THR A 131 8.51 -2.84 -6.38
N ALA A 132 7.18 -2.81 -6.23
CA ALA A 132 6.51 -3.32 -5.04
C ALA A 132 6.76 -4.82 -4.83
N LEU A 133 6.74 -5.63 -5.90
CA LEU A 133 7.06 -7.05 -5.84
C LEU A 133 8.49 -7.31 -5.33
N LYS A 134 9.48 -6.60 -5.88
CA LYS A 134 10.87 -6.69 -5.43
C LYS A 134 10.99 -6.32 -3.95
N ALA A 135 10.39 -5.21 -3.54
CA ALA A 135 10.41 -4.74 -2.15
C ALA A 135 9.79 -5.76 -1.18
N ALA A 136 8.64 -6.34 -1.55
CA ALA A 136 7.99 -7.40 -0.78
C ALA A 136 8.86 -8.66 -0.66
N GLY A 137 9.61 -9.02 -1.71
CA GLY A 137 10.53 -10.15 -1.72
C GLY A 137 11.83 -9.92 -0.93
N THR A 138 12.26 -8.68 -0.75
CA THR A 138 13.51 -8.32 -0.06
C THR A 138 13.33 -7.84 1.37
N ALA A 139 12.07 -7.70 1.84
CA ALA A 139 11.77 -7.19 3.16
C ALA A 139 12.54 -7.98 4.25
N PRO A 140 13.22 -7.28 5.19
CA PRO A 140 14.06 -7.94 6.18
C PRO A 140 13.27 -8.95 6.99
N ARG A 141 13.83 -10.15 7.15
CA ARG A 141 13.29 -11.13 8.10
C ARG A 141 13.61 -10.66 9.52
N PRO A 142 12.64 -10.65 10.44
CA PRO A 142 12.90 -10.40 11.84
C PRO A 142 13.84 -11.49 12.35
N ARG A 143 14.76 -11.09 13.22
CA ARG A 143 15.39 -12.04 14.13
C ARG A 143 14.51 -12.09 15.37
N PRO A 144 14.16 -13.28 15.89
CA PRO A 144 13.52 -13.34 17.19
C PRO A 144 14.47 -12.71 18.22
N SER A 145 14.08 -11.57 18.77
CA SER A 145 14.75 -10.97 19.93
C SER A 145 14.28 -11.72 21.18
N PRO A 146 15.18 -12.14 22.07
CA PRO A 146 14.78 -12.78 23.31
C PRO A 146 13.98 -11.77 24.16
N GLY A 147 12.68 -12.05 24.37
CA GLY A 147 11.87 -11.35 25.40
C GLY A 147 10.82 -10.33 24.93
N SER A 148 10.56 -10.15 23.63
CA SER A 148 9.47 -9.26 23.17
C SER A 148 8.21 -10.06 22.80
N LEU A 149 7.16 -9.92 23.62
CA LEU A 149 5.82 -10.52 23.43
C LEU A 149 4.83 -9.54 22.77
N HIS A 150 5.30 -8.50 22.09
CA HIS A 150 4.40 -7.49 21.55
C HIS A 150 3.83 -7.88 20.19
N THR A 151 2.53 -8.18 20.17
CA THR A 151 1.70 -8.18 18.97
C THR A 151 1.49 -6.74 18.51
N GLY A 152 2.30 -6.26 17.58
CA GLY A 152 2.19 -4.91 17.06
C GLY A 152 3.34 -4.52 16.16
N TRP A 153 3.10 -3.56 15.26
CA TRP A 153 4.13 -2.93 14.45
C TRP A 153 5.22 -2.34 15.35
N THR A 154 6.48 -2.75 15.20
CA THR A 154 7.60 -2.14 15.93
C THR A 154 8.28 -1.08 15.07
N GLU A 155 8.45 0.12 15.62
CA GLU A 155 9.34 1.15 15.09
C GLU A 155 10.58 1.22 15.99
N GLU A 156 11.79 1.10 15.43
CA GLU A 156 13.01 1.44 16.19
C GLU A 156 13.23 2.96 16.07
N GLY A 157 12.92 3.70 17.14
CA GLY A 157 13.06 5.16 17.18
C GLY A 157 13.41 5.78 18.53
N GLU A 158 13.51 5.01 19.62
CA GLU A 158 13.94 5.50 20.93
C GLU A 158 15.27 4.86 21.33
N GLY A 159 16.40 5.45 20.92
CA GLY A 159 17.71 5.13 21.50
C GLY A 159 18.95 5.09 20.59
N GLN A 160 18.85 5.38 19.29
CA GLN A 160 20.02 5.34 18.39
C GLN A 160 20.78 6.70 18.40
N PRO A 161 22.13 6.71 18.52
CA PRO A 161 22.92 7.94 18.40
C PRO A 161 22.75 8.59 17.01
N PRO A 162 22.91 9.93 16.91
CA PRO A 162 22.47 10.71 15.75
C PRO A 162 23.43 10.57 14.57
N ASN A 163 23.42 9.45 13.84
CA ASN A 163 24.04 9.32 12.51
C ASN A 163 23.66 8.04 11.75
N SER A 164 22.37 7.74 11.60
CA SER A 164 21.92 6.83 10.53
C SER A 164 20.60 7.31 9.94
N SER A 165 20.68 8.10 8.87
CA SER A 165 19.52 8.53 8.08
C SER A 165 19.00 7.37 7.23
N GLY A 166 18.12 6.56 7.83
CA GLY A 166 17.42 5.48 7.16
C GLY A 166 16.53 4.78 8.17
N SER A 167 15.22 5.08 8.15
CA SER A 167 14.25 4.30 8.90
C SER A 167 14.18 2.90 8.28
N HIS A 168 14.90 1.95 8.87
CA HIS A 168 14.81 0.56 8.48
C HIS A 168 13.66 -0.09 9.25
N ILE A 169 12.50 -0.19 8.61
CA ILE A 169 11.36 -0.94 9.18
C ILE A 169 11.72 -2.43 9.17
N LYS A 170 11.89 -3.01 10.37
CA LYS A 170 12.01 -4.46 10.55
C LYS A 170 10.59 -5.02 10.69
N TYR A 171 10.11 -5.71 9.67
CA TYR A 171 8.86 -6.45 9.75
C TYR A 171 9.07 -7.72 10.58
N CYS A 172 8.10 -8.11 11.40
CA CYS A 172 8.00 -9.50 11.83
C CYS A 172 7.41 -10.34 10.68
N ILE A 173 8.28 -10.94 9.85
CA ILE A 173 7.98 -11.89 8.75
C ILE A 173 8.46 -13.30 9.07
#